data_AF-A0A527Z1Z6-F1
#
_entry.id   AF-A0A527Z1Z6-F1
#
_cell.length_a   1.000
_cell.length_b   1.000
_cell.length_c   1.000
_cell.angle_alpha   90.00
_cell.angle_beta   90.00
_cell.angle_gamma   90.00
#
_symmetry.space_group_name_H-M   'P 1'
#
loop_
_entity.id
_entity.type
_entity.pdbx_description
1 polymer ?
#
loop_
_entity_poly.entity_id
_entity_poly.type
_entity_poly.pdbx_seq_one_letter_code
_entity_poly.pdbx_strand_id
1 'polypeptide(L)' 'RLFAAIGITPTLARLGLPADKLDWTAEQALGIDRLIKNNPRPFDPAAMRGLIQAAYDGDLAASVM' A
#
# COMPACT_ATOMS: atom_id res chain seq x y z
N ARG A 1 14.90 1.58 -9.57
CA ARG A 1 16.38 1.76 -9.62
C ARG A 1 16.91 2.47 -8.37
N LEU A 2 16.32 3.59 -7.93
CA LEU A 2 16.74 4.29 -6.69
C LEU A 2 16.60 3.45 -5.41
N PHE A 3 15.40 2.93 -5.10
CA PHE A 3 15.15 2.22 -3.84
C PHE A 3 16.06 1.02 -3.61
N ALA A 4 16.32 0.23 -4.66
CA ALA A 4 17.28 -0.87 -4.59
C ALA A 4 18.72 -0.40 -4.33
N ALA A 5 19.13 0.74 -4.92
CA ALA A 5 20.48 1.30 -4.73
C ALA A 5 20.73 1.78 -3.29
N ILE A 6 19.67 2.11 -2.54
CA ILE A 6 19.76 2.56 -1.14
C ILE A 6 19.23 1.50 -0.15
N GLY A 7 19.03 0.26 -0.60
CA GLY A 7 18.66 -0.86 0.29
C GLY A 7 17.22 -0.88 0.80
N ILE A 8 16.29 -0.15 0.17
CA ILE A 8 14.86 -0.23 0.50
C ILE A 8 14.27 -1.52 -0.10
N THR A 9 13.57 -2.29 0.73
CA THR A 9 12.87 -3.52 0.30
C THR A 9 11.74 -3.20 -0.68
N PRO A 10 11.57 -3.99 -1.76
CA PRO A 10 10.62 -3.65 -2.83
C PRO A 10 9.16 -3.96 -2.51
N THR A 11 8.88 -4.74 -1.45
CA THR A 11 7.51 -5.17 -1.13
C THR A 11 7.25 -5.16 0.37
N LEU A 12 5.98 -5.04 0.76
CA LEU A 12 5.56 -5.14 2.16
C LEU A 12 5.79 -6.54 2.73
N ALA A 13 5.67 -7.59 1.91
CA ALA A 13 6.01 -8.96 2.31
C ALA A 13 7.48 -9.07 2.76
N ARG A 14 8.41 -8.46 2.01
CA ARG A 14 9.84 -8.43 2.37
C ARG A 14 10.16 -7.51 3.54
N LEU A 15 9.30 -6.52 3.79
CA LEU A 15 9.38 -5.67 4.98
C LEU A 15 8.90 -6.41 6.25
N GLY A 16 8.19 -7.54 6.10
CA GLY A 16 7.68 -8.36 7.19
C GLY A 16 6.22 -8.11 7.56
N LEU A 17 5.44 -7.48 6.66
CA LEU A 17 3.99 -7.39 6.86
C LEU A 17 3.37 -8.81 6.79
N PRO A 18 2.56 -9.25 7.76
CA PRO A 18 1.86 -10.51 7.68
C PRO A 18 0.71 -10.46 6.66
N ALA A 19 0.52 -11.52 5.87
CA ALA A 19 -0.53 -11.58 4.84
C ALA A 19 -1.94 -11.53 5.43
N ASP A 20 -2.13 -12.04 6.64
CA ASP A 20 -3.39 -12.01 7.39
C ASP A 20 -3.73 -10.62 7.95
N LYS A 21 -2.83 -9.63 7.81
CA LYS A 21 -3.03 -8.26 8.27
C LYS A 21 -3.38 -7.28 7.15
N LEU A 22 -3.46 -7.72 5.89
CA LEU A 22 -3.68 -6.81 4.75
C LEU A 22 -5.01 -6.03 4.86
N ASP A 23 -6.09 -6.70 5.27
CA ASP A 23 -7.40 -6.05 5.44
C ASP A 23 -7.35 -5.01 6.56
N TRP A 24 -6.80 -5.39 7.72
CA TRP A 24 -6.61 -4.49 8.86
C TRP A 24 -5.74 -3.29 8.48
N THR A 25 -4.64 -3.49 7.75
CA THR A 25 -3.76 -2.41 7.30
C THR A 25 -4.48 -1.44 6.37
N ALA A 26 -5.32 -1.92 5.46
CA ALA A 26 -6.11 -1.06 4.57
C ALA A 26 -7.11 -0.20 5.36
N GLU A 27 -7.79 -0.78 6.35
CA GLU A 27 -8.70 -0.05 7.24
C GLU A 27 -7.97 1.03 8.06
N GLN A 28 -6.82 0.69 8.66
CA GLN A 28 -6.04 1.66 9.43
C GLN A 28 -5.51 2.80 8.55
N ALA A 29 -5.09 2.50 7.32
CA ALA A 29 -4.61 3.52 6.38
C ALA A 29 -5.69 4.55 6.04
N LEU A 30 -6.95 4.11 5.87
CA LEU A 30 -8.09 4.99 5.63
C LEU A 30 -8.42 5.90 6.81
N GLY A 31 -8.09 5.49 8.03
CA GLY A 31 -8.27 6.31 9.24
C GLY A 31 -7.31 7.50 9.34
N ILE A 32 -6.32 7.63 8.45
CA ILE A 32 -5.34 8.74 8.50
C ILE A 32 -5.92 9.97 7.79
N ASP A 33 -6.84 10.63 8.50
CA ASP A 33 -7.72 11.68 8.00
C ASP A 33 -7.05 12.74 7.11
N ARG A 34 -5.90 13.31 7.55
CA ARG A 34 -5.23 14.36 6.76
C ARG A 34 -4.59 13.83 5.48
N LEU A 35 -4.01 12.63 5.51
CA LEU A 35 -3.35 12.05 4.34
C LEU A 35 -4.37 11.61 3.30
N ILE A 36 -5.51 11.07 3.74
CA ILE A 36 -6.57 10.60 2.86
C ILE A 36 -7.35 11.78 2.27
N LYS A 37 -7.81 12.74 3.10
CA LYS A 37 -8.62 13.88 2.62
C LYS A 37 -7.85 14.83 1.72
N ASN A 38 -6.53 14.93 1.89
CA ASN A 38 -5.68 15.80 1.05
C ASN A 38 -5.04 15.05 -0.14
N ASN A 39 -5.32 13.76 -0.32
CA ASN A 39 -4.82 13.05 -1.48
C ASN A 39 -5.56 13.56 -2.73
N PRO A 40 -4.87 13.96 -3.82
CA PRO A 40 -5.53 14.37 -5.06
C PRO A 40 -6.40 13.26 -5.67
N ARG A 41 -6.14 11.99 -5.32
CA ARG A 41 -6.95 10.85 -5.67
C ARG A 41 -7.75 10.38 -4.44
N PRO A 42 -9.09 10.44 -4.47
CA PRO A 42 -9.92 9.84 -3.43
C PRO A 42 -9.73 8.32 -3.41
N PHE A 43 -9.74 7.73 -2.22
CA PHE A 43 -9.71 6.27 -2.04
C PHE A 43 -10.96 5.81 -1.31
N ASP A 44 -11.59 4.77 -1.84
CA ASP A 44 -12.55 3.96 -1.10
C ASP A 44 -11.85 2.74 -0.46
N PRO A 45 -12.53 1.97 0.40
CA PRO A 45 -11.98 0.75 1.00
C PRO A 45 -11.44 -0.28 0.01
N ALA A 46 -12.09 -0.47 -1.14
CA ALA A 46 -11.66 -1.45 -2.13
C ALA A 46 -10.37 -1.00 -2.82
N ALA A 47 -10.29 0.27 -3.19
CA ALA A 47 -9.10 0.89 -3.79
C ALA A 47 -7.91 0.83 -2.83
N MET A 48 -8.11 1.16 -1.55
CA MET A 48 -7.04 1.05 -0.55
C MET A 48 -6.56 -0.40 -0.38
N ARG A 49 -7.49 -1.36 -0.31
CA ARG A 49 -7.14 -2.78 -0.18
C ARG A 49 -6.35 -3.29 -1.40
N GLY A 50 -6.72 -2.85 -2.60
CA GLY A 50 -6.00 -3.14 -3.84
C GLY A 50 -4.58 -2.57 -3.83
N LEU A 51 -4.40 -1.33 -3.38
CA LEU A 51 -3.08 -0.70 -3.25
C LEU A 51 -2.18 -1.44 -2.25
N ILE A 52 -2.73 -1.84 -1.10
CA ILE A 52 -2.00 -2.63 -0.12
C ILE A 52 -1.61 -4.00 -0.68
N GLN A 53 -2.48 -4.65 -1.47
CA GLN A 53 -2.15 -5.91 -2.16
C GLN A 53 -1.00 -5.73 -3.15
N ALA A 54 -1.12 -4.73 -4.03
CA ALA A 54 -0.11 -4.41 -5.03
C ALA A 54 1.26 -4.14 -4.40
N ALA A 55 1.29 -3.39 -3.29
CA ALA A 55 2.51 -3.13 -2.53
C ALA A 55 3.06 -4.37 -1.79
N TYR A 56 2.18 -5.29 -1.37
CA TYR A 56 2.57 -6.56 -0.76
C TYR A 56 3.23 -7.51 -1.77
N ASP A 57 2.65 -7.62 -2.96
CA ASP A 57 3.12 -8.50 -4.04
C ASP A 57 4.28 -7.88 -4.83
N GLY A 58 4.41 -6.54 -4.81
CA GLY A 58 5.35 -5.80 -5.65
C GLY A 58 4.85 -5.58 -7.07
N ASP A 59 3.53 -5.63 -7.29
CA ASP A 59 2.90 -5.43 -8.59
C ASP A 59 2.52 -3.95 -8.80
N LEU A 60 3.43 -3.20 -9.43
CA LEU A 60 3.19 -1.79 -9.75
C LEU A 60 2.06 -1.59 -10.78
N ALA A 61 1.82 -2.56 -11.67
CA ALA A 61 0.76 -2.41 -12.67
C ALA A 61 -0.61 -2.48 -12.00
N ALA A 62 -0.77 -3.38 -11.02
CA ALA A 62 -1.98 -3.48 -10.22
C ALA A 62 -2.29 -2.24 -9.37
N SER A 63 -1.30 -1.38 -9.07
CA SER A 63 -1.50 -0.18 -8.25
C SER A 63 -2.10 1.02 -9.00
N VAL A 64 -2.24 0.94 -10.33
CA VAL A 64 -2.69 2.08 -11.17
C VAL A 64 -4.20 2.07 -11.41
N MET A 65 -4.91 0.99 -11.05
CA MET A 65 -6.38 0.95 -11.09
C MET A 65 -6.98 2.01 -10.18
#